data_AF-A0A2S9FS35-F1
#
_entry.id   AF-A0A2S9FS35-F1
#
_cell.length_a   1.000
_cell.length_b   1.000
_cell.length_c   1.000
_cell.angle_alpha   90.00
_cell.angle_beta   90.00
_cell.angle_gamma   90.00
#
_symmetry.space_group_name_H-M   'P 1'
#
loop_
_entity.id
_entity.type
_entity.pdbx_description
1 polymer ?
#
loop_
_entity_poly.entity_id
_entity_poly.type
_entity_poly.pdbx_seq_one_letter_code
_entity_poly.pdbx_strand_id
1 'polypeptide(L)'
;DHAMTLKRCLANTPEQTIDVISESGLRGFGGAGFRTGLKWRLCRAAPSEDKYVICNADEGEPGTFKDRALLTRSPKDVFLGMVIAAYAIGSRH
;
A
#
# COMPACT_ATOMS: atom_id res chain seq x y z
N ASP A 1 3.61 -10.31 13.21
CA ASP A 1 2.33 -10.09 13.91
C ASP A 1 1.69 -8.81 13.36
N HIS A 2 0.46 -8.91 12.84
CA HIS A 2 -0.27 -7.79 12.24
C HIS A 2 -0.52 -6.65 13.24
N ALA A 3 -0.85 -6.98 14.49
CA ALA A 3 -1.17 -5.99 15.50
C ALA A 3 0.04 -5.12 15.87
N MET A 4 1.21 -5.74 16.03
CA MET A 4 2.45 -5.02 16.26
C MET A 4 2.82 -4.11 15.06
N THR A 5 2.66 -4.58 13.83
CA THR A 5 2.92 -3.77 12.63
C THR A 5 2.00 -2.55 12.58
N LEU A 6 0.70 -2.74 12.81
CA LEU A 6 -0.27 -1.65 12.81
C LEU A 6 0.05 -0.62 13.90
N LYS A 7 0.37 -1.07 15.12
CA LYS A 7 0.78 -0.17 16.21
C LYS A 7 1.98 0.69 15.84
N ARG A 8 2.99 0.11 15.17
CA ARG A 8 4.17 0.87 14.72
C ARG A 8 3.81 1.90 13.65
N CYS A 9 2.97 1.54 12.68
CA CYS A 9 2.50 2.48 11.66
C CYS A 9 1.70 3.64 12.28
N LEU A 10 0.81 3.36 13.22
CA LEU A 10 0.00 4.37 13.90
C LEU A 10 0.79 5.25 14.88
N ALA A 11 1.97 4.80 15.33
CA ALA A 11 2.89 5.62 16.13
C ALA A 11 3.62 6.67 15.28
N ASN A 12 3.72 6.47 13.97
CA ASN A 12 4.30 7.42 13.03
C ASN A 12 3.21 8.33 12.46
N THR A 13 3.56 9.57 12.08
CA THR A 13 2.68 10.37 11.23
C THR A 13 2.51 9.69 9.86
N PRO A 14 1.44 9.99 9.12
CA PRO A 14 1.29 9.47 7.78
C PRO A 14 2.45 9.83 6.84
N GLU A 15 3.01 11.04 6.95
CA GLU A 15 4.19 11.48 6.20
C GLU A 15 5.41 10.62 6.55
N GLN A 16 5.67 10.37 7.83
CA GLN A 16 6.74 9.48 8.27
C GLN A 16 6.54 8.05 7.73
N THR A 17 5.29 7.59 7.63
CA THR A 17 4.99 6.29 7.01
C THR A 17 5.35 6.28 5.51
N ILE A 18 5.05 7.37 4.79
CA ILE A 18 5.46 7.53 3.39
C ILE A 18 6.98 7.59 3.25
N ASP A 19 7.67 8.22 4.19
CA ASP A 19 9.13 8.32 4.20
C ASP A 19 9.78 6.94 4.39
N VAL A 20 9.31 6.12 5.33
CA VAL A 20 9.77 4.72 5.50
C VAL A 20 9.59 3.92 4.20
N ILE A 21 8.44 4.05 3.53
CA ILE A 21 8.19 3.37 2.25
C ILE A 21 9.11 3.91 1.14
N SER A 22 9.37 5.21 1.14
CA SER A 22 10.27 5.84 0.16
C SER A 22 11.72 5.38 0.33
N GLU A 23 12.19 5.31 1.58
CA GLU A 23 13.53 4.85 1.96
C GLU A 23 13.74 3.35 1.69
N SER A 24 12.69 2.54 1.81
CA SER A 24 12.75 1.11 1.48
C SER A 24 13.04 0.82 -0.01
N GLY A 25 12.89 1.82 -0.88
CA GLY A 25 13.04 1.66 -2.33
C GLY A 25 11.92 0.87 -2.99
N LEU A 26 10.79 0.65 -2.30
CA LEU A 26 9.66 -0.12 -2.82
C LEU A 26 9.15 0.42 -4.15
N ARG A 27 9.02 -0.48 -5.12
CA ARG A 27 8.46 -0.22 -6.46
C ARG A 27 7.19 -1.04 -6.68
N GLY A 28 6.35 -0.59 -7.60
CA GLY A 28 5.12 -1.30 -7.95
C GLY A 28 5.40 -2.66 -8.62
N PHE A 29 4.85 -3.74 -8.05
CA PHE A 29 4.98 -5.12 -8.55
C PHE A 29 3.98 -5.50 -9.65
N GLY A 30 3.20 -4.54 -10.16
CA GLY A 30 2.30 -4.72 -11.31
C GLY A 30 2.95 -4.52 -12.67
N GLY A 31 4.29 -4.56 -12.76
CA GLY A 31 5.05 -4.44 -14.02
C GLY A 31 5.61 -3.03 -14.29
N ALA A 32 4.85 -1.96 -14.04
CA ALA A 32 5.31 -0.59 -14.34
C ALA A 32 6.50 -0.11 -13.47
N GLY A 33 6.71 -0.70 -12.29
CA GLY A 33 7.87 -0.39 -11.44
C GLY A 33 7.96 1.06 -10.95
N PHE A 34 6.85 1.80 -10.86
CA PHE A 34 6.87 3.16 -10.32
C PHE A 34 7.18 3.16 -8.81
N ARG A 35 7.84 4.21 -8.31
CA ARG A 35 8.22 4.32 -6.88
C ARG A 35 6.98 4.48 -6.01
N THR A 36 6.74 3.54 -5.09
CA THR A 36 5.52 3.51 -4.27
C THR A 36 5.42 4.72 -3.35
N GLY A 37 6.51 5.08 -2.67
CA GLY A 37 6.53 6.25 -1.77
C GLY A 37 6.23 7.57 -2.48
N LEU A 38 6.78 7.76 -3.69
CA LEU A 38 6.46 8.94 -4.52
C LEU A 38 4.97 8.97 -4.91
N LYS A 39 4.41 7.83 -5.34
CA LYS A 39 2.98 7.71 -5.68
C LYS A 39 2.09 8.11 -4.49
N TRP A 40 2.41 7.64 -3.29
CA TRP A 40 1.65 7.96 -2.08
C TRP A 40 1.80 9.42 -1.67
N ARG A 41 3.01 9.99 -1.76
CA ARG A 41 3.25 11.41 -1.47
C ARG A 41 2.43 12.32 -2.37
N LEU A 42 2.39 12.02 -3.67
CA LEU A 42 1.57 12.76 -4.64
C LEU A 42 0.07 12.67 -4.31
N CYS A 43 -0.42 11.48 -3.99
CA CYS A 43 -1.83 11.29 -3.63
C CYS A 43 -2.20 12.03 -2.34
N ARG A 44 -1.34 11.98 -1.32
CA ARG A 44 -1.55 12.70 -0.06
C ARG A 44 -1.61 14.21 -0.26
N ALA A 45 -0.71 14.75 -1.08
CA ALA A 45 -0.62 16.18 -1.37
C ALA A 45 -1.74 16.71 -2.28
N ALA A 46 -2.48 15.84 -2.96
CA ALA A 46 -3.60 16.24 -3.80
C ALA A 46 -4.70 16.93 -2.94
N PRO A 47 -5.27 18.07 -3.39
CA PRO A 47 -6.29 18.80 -2.65
C PRO A 47 -7.63 18.04 -2.74
N SER A 48 -7.85 17.12 -1.80
CA SER A 48 -9.10 16.40 -1.60
C SER A 48 -9.09 15.73 -0.23
N GLU A 49 -10.23 15.75 0.46
CA GLU A 49 -10.48 14.93 1.64
C GLU A 49 -10.90 13.50 1.26
N ASP A 50 -11.50 13.33 0.08
CA ASP A 50 -11.91 12.04 -0.45
C ASP A 50 -10.76 11.42 -1.24
N LYS A 51 -10.18 10.37 -0.67
CA LYS A 51 -9.10 9.56 -1.22
C LYS A 51 -9.46 8.09 -1.09
N TYR A 52 -8.88 7.26 -1.95
CA TYR A 52 -9.22 5.85 -2.08
C TYR A 52 -7.97 4.99 -2.23
N VAL A 53 -7.98 3.81 -1.62
CA VAL A 53 -7.00 2.75 -1.89
C VAL A 53 -7.66 1.68 -2.73
N ILE A 54 -7.12 1.46 -3.93
CA ILE A 54 -7.57 0.39 -4.83
C ILE A 54 -6.48 -0.68 -4.90
N CYS A 55 -6.83 -1.90 -4.49
CA CYS A 55 -6.00 -3.08 -4.71
C CYS A 55 -6.34 -3.66 -6.08
N ASN A 56 -5.41 -3.58 -7.02
CA ASN A 56 -5.55 -4.27 -8.29
C ASN A 56 -5.19 -5.74 -8.11
N ALA A 57 -6.21 -6.60 -8.10
CA ALA A 57 -6.08 -8.06 -8.05
C ALA A 57 -6.48 -8.72 -9.38
N ASP A 58 -6.56 -7.95 -10.46
CA ASP A 58 -6.83 -8.43 -11.82
C ASP A 58 -5.53 -8.97 -12.44
N GLU A 59 -5.10 -10.13 -11.94
CA GLU A 59 -3.89 -10.84 -12.37
C GLU A 59 -4.13 -11.55 -13.73
N GLY A 60 -4.32 -10.75 -14.80
CA GLY A 60 -4.71 -11.23 -16.12
C GLY A 60 -3.57 -11.65 -17.05
N GLU A 61 -2.31 -11.36 -16.69
CA GLU A 61 -1.15 -11.69 -17.54
C GLU A 61 -0.91 -13.21 -17.56
N PRO A 62 -0.85 -13.85 -18.75
CA PRO A 62 -0.62 -15.29 -18.84
C PRO A 62 0.63 -15.76 -18.06
N GLY A 63 0.44 -16.78 -17.24
CA GLY A 63 1.52 -17.36 -16.43
C GLY A 63 1.78 -16.65 -15.10
N THR A 64 1.07 -15.57 -14.78
CA THR A 64 1.12 -14.94 -13.46
C THR A 64 0.13 -15.58 -12.48
N PHE A 65 0.57 -15.80 -11.24
CA PHE A 65 -0.23 -16.41 -10.16
C PHE A 65 0.20 -15.97 -8.75
N LYS A 66 1.05 -14.94 -8.67
CA LYS A 66 1.63 -14.45 -7.43
C LYS A 66 0.57 -13.77 -6.56
N ASP A 67 -0.35 -13.02 -7.17
CA ASP A 67 -1.39 -12.29 -6.45
C ASP A 67 -2.46 -13.28 -5.98
N ARG A 68 -2.83 -14.25 -6.83
CA ARG A 68 -3.64 -15.41 -6.42
C ARG A 68 -3.05 -16.11 -5.20
N ALA A 69 -1.74 -16.37 -5.18
CA ALA A 69 -1.09 -17.06 -4.07
C ALA A 69 -1.13 -16.23 -2.77
N LEU A 70 -0.88 -14.92 -2.85
CA LEU A 70 -0.96 -14.01 -1.71
C LEU A 70 -2.39 -13.92 -1.15
N LEU A 71 -3.39 -13.76 -2.02
CA LEU A 71 -4.80 -13.69 -1.63
C LEU A 71 -5.31 -15.00 -1.03
N THR A 72 -4.79 -16.15 -1.48
CA THR A 72 -5.18 -17.46 -0.94
C THR A 72 -4.51 -17.77 0.39
N ARG A 73 -3.21 -17.51 0.51
CA ARG A 73 -2.39 -17.98 1.65
C ARG A 73 -2.21 -16.93 2.74
N SER A 74 -2.21 -15.66 2.36
CA SER A 74 -1.88 -14.51 3.19
C SER A 74 -2.83 -13.31 2.99
N PRO A 75 -4.16 -13.51 2.93
CA PRO A 75 -5.09 -12.40 2.65
C PRO A 75 -5.00 -11.28 3.68
N LYS A 76 -4.75 -11.62 4.95
CA LYS A 76 -4.58 -10.64 6.03
C LYS A 76 -3.40 -9.70 5.80
N ASP A 77 -2.32 -10.17 5.17
CA ASP A 77 -1.17 -9.33 4.83
C ASP A 77 -1.53 -8.31 3.75
N VAL A 78 -2.33 -8.72 2.76
CA VAL A 78 -2.85 -7.84 1.71
C VAL A 78 -3.71 -6.73 2.31
N PHE A 79 -4.69 -7.09 3.14
CA PHE A 79 -5.56 -6.11 3.80
C PHE A 79 -4.80 -5.20 4.76
N LEU A 80 -3.82 -5.72 5.51
CA LEU A 80 -2.98 -4.88 6.36
C LEU A 80 -2.20 -3.85 5.53
N GLY A 81 -1.64 -4.26 4.39
CA GLY A 81 -0.98 -3.35 3.45
C GLY A 81 -1.91 -2.25 2.93
N MET A 82 -3.16 -2.60 2.60
CA MET A 82 -4.19 -1.63 2.20
C MET A 82 -4.52 -0.63 3.31
N VAL A 83 -4.68 -1.09 4.55
CA VAL A 83 -4.94 -0.22 5.72
C VAL A 83 -3.78 0.75 5.96
N ILE A 84 -2.53 0.29 5.87
CA ILE A 84 -1.35 1.15 6.02
C ILE A 84 -1.28 2.19 4.89
N ALA A 85 -1.57 1.78 3.65
CA ALA A 85 -1.64 2.69 2.51
C ALA A 85 -2.73 3.75 2.71
N ALA A 86 -3.91 3.35 3.21
CA ALA A 86 -5.03 4.23 3.48
C ALA A 86 -4.67 5.27 4.53
N TYR A 87 -4.07 4.83 5.64
CA TYR A 87 -3.55 5.73 6.69
C TYR A 87 -2.54 6.74 6.12
N ALA A 88 -1.57 6.26 5.34
CA ALA A 88 -0.52 7.09 4.76
C ALA A 88 -1.08 8.20 3.85
N ILE A 89 -2.02 7.88 2.96
CA ILE A 89 -2.57 8.87 2.02
C ILE A 89 -3.71 9.71 2.60
N GLY A 90 -4.28 9.30 3.72
CA GLY A 90 -5.48 9.92 4.32
C GLY A 90 -6.80 9.42 3.71
N SER A 91 -6.84 8.16 3.25
CA SER A 91 -8.07 7.51 2.77
C SER A 91 -8.93 7.02 3.94
N ARG A 92 -10.25 7.16 3.82
CA ARG A 92 -11.25 6.55 4.71
C ARG A 92 -12.01 5.38 4.05
N HIS A 93 -11.67 5.10 2.79
CA HIS A 93 -12.26 4.07 1.95
C HIS A 93 -11.22 3.01 1.58
#